data_AF-A0A428XSH8-F1
#
_entry.id   AF-A0A428XSH8-F1
#
_cell.length_a   1.000
_cell.length_b   1.000
_cell.length_c   1.000
_cell.angle_alpha   90.00
_cell.angle_beta   90.00
_cell.angle_gamma   90.00
#
_symmetry.space_group_name_H-M   'P 1'
#
loop_
_entity.id
_entity.type
_entity.pdbx_description
1 polymer ?
#
loop_
_entity_poly.entity_id
_entity_poly.type
_entity_poly.pdbx_seq_one_letter_code
_entity_poly.pdbx_strand_id
1 'polypeptide(L)'
;MERVGRTSVHASVQDDAALCVTALGAELTAYVAGATTVAEFESWLAAERGPDWQVRRRLAAAAELVNIFESANQSALAPAWLREMDPTGYVPARVLRISSADAISVKALLEAAEIWTLTPAGA
;
A
#
# COMPACT_ATOMS: atom_id res chain seq x y z
N MET A 1 -3.64 33.79 6.46
CA MET A 1 -3.80 32.49 7.12
C MET A 1 -3.94 31.43 6.04
N GLU A 2 -3.64 30.16 6.32
CA GLU A 2 -3.63 28.99 5.39
C GLU A 2 -2.25 28.57 4.82
N ARG A 3 -1.39 28.02 5.70
CA ARG A 3 -0.27 27.12 5.33
C ARG A 3 -0.24 25.85 6.19
N VAL A 4 -1.37 25.42 6.76
CA VAL A 4 -1.41 24.30 7.73
C VAL A 4 -1.75 22.96 7.07
N GLY A 5 -2.36 22.94 5.87
CA GLY A 5 -2.77 21.69 5.22
C GLY A 5 -1.70 20.96 4.38
N ARG A 6 -0.70 21.67 3.83
CA ARG A 6 0.25 21.08 2.87
C ARG A 6 1.35 20.26 3.56
N THR A 7 1.77 20.66 4.75
CA THR A 7 2.83 19.99 5.52
C THR A 7 2.35 18.66 6.09
N SER A 8 1.12 18.60 6.61
CA SER A 8 0.56 17.38 7.24
C SER A 8 0.30 16.26 6.23
N VAL A 9 -0.14 16.59 5.02
CA VAL A 9 -0.39 15.58 3.96
C VAL A 9 0.93 15.02 3.42
N HIS A 10 1.99 15.84 3.36
CA HIS A 10 3.30 15.37 2.93
C HIS A 10 3.95 14.45 3.98
N ALA A 11 3.82 14.80 5.26
CA ALA A 11 4.25 13.92 6.35
C ALA A 11 3.53 12.58 6.28
N SER A 12 2.19 12.59 6.17
CA SER A 12 1.38 11.37 6.08
C SER A 12 1.79 10.44 4.94
N VAL A 13 2.07 10.96 3.72
CA VAL A 13 2.50 10.08 2.62
C VAL A 13 3.91 9.51 2.84
N GLN A 14 4.80 10.26 3.49
CA GLN A 14 6.13 9.77 3.85
C GLN A 14 6.04 8.71 4.95
N ASP A 15 5.14 8.87 5.92
CA ASP A 15 4.86 7.88 6.96
C ASP A 15 4.27 6.60 6.36
N ASP A 16 3.27 6.71 5.47
CA ASP A 16 2.68 5.57 4.76
C ASP A 16 3.74 4.84 3.92
N ALA A 17 4.59 5.60 3.21
CA ALA A 17 5.68 5.03 2.43
C ALA A 17 6.70 4.32 3.32
N ALA A 18 7.11 4.91 4.44
CA ALA A 18 8.08 4.33 5.36
C ALA A 18 7.55 3.04 6.00
N LEU A 19 6.28 3.04 6.42
CA LEU A 19 5.61 1.84 6.94
C LEU A 19 5.59 0.73 5.87
N CYS A 20 5.16 1.07 4.65
CA CYS A 20 5.12 0.12 3.55
C CYS A 20 6.50 -0.42 3.20
N VAL A 21 7.54 0.42 3.10
CA VAL A 21 8.90 -0.02 2.79
C VAL A 21 9.42 -0.97 3.87
N THR A 22 9.14 -0.68 5.14
CA THR A 22 9.56 -1.51 6.27
C THR A 22 8.88 -2.89 6.24
N ALA A 23 7.57 -2.93 6.00
CA ALA A 23 6.81 -4.18 6.03
C ALA A 23 6.91 -4.98 4.71
N LEU A 24 6.89 -4.31 3.56
CA LEU A 24 6.74 -4.92 2.23
C LEU A 24 8.05 -5.04 1.44
N GLY A 25 9.04 -4.23 1.81
CA GLY A 25 10.26 -4.01 1.04
C GLY A 25 10.08 -2.99 -0.09
N ALA A 26 11.16 -2.28 -0.42
CA ALA A 26 11.14 -1.13 -1.33
C ALA A 26 10.58 -1.47 -2.74
N GLU A 27 10.89 -2.64 -3.29
CA GLU A 27 10.42 -3.04 -4.62
C GLU A 27 8.90 -3.21 -4.70
N LEU A 28 8.30 -3.88 -3.70
CA LEU A 28 6.86 -4.08 -3.68
C LEU A 28 6.15 -2.76 -3.38
N THR A 29 6.69 -1.93 -2.48
CA THR A 29 6.15 -0.59 -2.22
C THR A 29 6.16 0.28 -3.48
N ALA A 30 7.28 0.33 -4.21
CA ALA A 30 7.38 1.05 -5.47
C ALA A 30 6.38 0.53 -6.50
N TYR A 31 6.22 -0.80 -6.60
CA TYR A 31 5.27 -1.43 -7.50
C TYR A 31 3.81 -1.04 -7.18
N VAL A 32 3.38 -1.13 -5.91
CA VAL A 32 2.00 -0.78 -5.53
C VAL A 32 1.73 0.73 -5.63
N ALA A 33 2.75 1.56 -5.38
CA ALA A 33 2.67 3.01 -5.59
C ALA A 33 2.43 3.37 -7.07
N GLY A 34 2.80 2.48 -7.99
CA GLY A 34 2.66 2.67 -9.43
C GLY A 34 3.96 3.01 -10.15
N ALA A 35 5.08 3.09 -9.43
CA ALA A 35 6.39 3.34 -10.03
C ALA A 35 6.82 2.15 -10.88
N THR A 36 7.62 2.43 -11.91
CA THR A 36 8.28 1.44 -12.76
C THR A 36 9.60 0.98 -12.14
N THR A 37 10.21 1.83 -11.31
CA THR A 37 11.48 1.53 -10.61
C THR A 37 11.45 2.05 -9.17
N VAL A 38 12.29 1.50 -8.31
CA VAL A 38 12.48 2.01 -6.94
C VAL A 38 13.04 3.44 -6.95
N ALA A 39 13.98 3.75 -7.84
CA ALA A 39 14.55 5.09 -7.96
C ALA A 39 13.50 6.15 -8.36
N GLU A 40 12.57 5.80 -9.26
CA GLU A 40 11.45 6.68 -9.60
C GLU A 40 10.57 6.94 -8.37
N PHE A 41 10.22 5.90 -7.63
CA PHE A 41 9.45 6.02 -6.39
C PHE A 41 10.15 6.92 -5.35
N GLU A 42 11.45 6.71 -5.10
CA GLU A 42 12.25 7.53 -4.19
C GLU A 42 12.31 8.99 -4.65
N SER A 43 12.43 9.24 -5.95
CA SER A 43 12.45 10.60 -6.51
C SER A 43 11.14 11.36 -6.24
N TRP A 44 9.99 10.67 -6.23
CA TRP A 44 8.70 11.29 -5.92
C TRP A 44 8.61 11.71 -4.45
N LEU A 45 9.15 10.89 -3.54
CA LEU A 45 9.16 11.19 -2.10
C LEU A 45 10.16 12.30 -1.74
N ALA A 46 11.22 12.46 -2.53
CA ALA A 46 12.21 13.52 -2.36
C ALA A 46 11.80 14.86 -3.00
N ALA A 47 10.83 14.87 -3.92
CA ALA A 47 10.39 16.06 -4.61
C ALA A 47 9.64 17.02 -3.67
N GLU A 48 9.87 18.34 -3.77
CA GLU A 48 9.22 19.36 -2.92
C GLU A 48 7.68 19.34 -3.02
N ARG A 49 7.16 18.96 -4.19
CA ARG A 49 5.70 18.83 -4.41
C ARG A 49 5.13 17.50 -3.89
N GLY A 50 6.00 16.53 -3.62
CA GLY A 50 5.66 15.14 -3.33
C GLY A 50 5.01 14.42 -4.50
N PRO A 51 4.60 13.15 -4.30
CA PRO A 51 3.89 12.37 -5.31
C PRO A 51 2.49 12.95 -5.62
N ASP A 52 1.90 12.58 -6.75
CA ASP A 52 0.53 12.94 -7.09
C ASP A 52 -0.52 12.23 -6.21
N TRP A 53 -1.79 12.61 -6.38
CA TRP A 53 -2.87 12.13 -5.52
C TRP A 53 -3.15 10.63 -5.66
N GLN A 54 -2.91 10.02 -6.82
CA GLN A 54 -3.14 8.59 -7.04
C GLN A 54 -2.10 7.77 -6.29
N VAL A 55 -0.83 8.17 -6.38
CA VAL A 55 0.26 7.55 -5.63
C VAL A 55 0.00 7.64 -4.12
N ARG A 56 -0.41 8.81 -3.62
CA ARG A 56 -0.78 8.99 -2.19
C ARG A 56 -1.88 8.01 -1.75
N ARG A 57 -2.95 7.87 -2.54
CA ARG A 57 -4.04 6.95 -2.21
C ARG A 57 -3.61 5.48 -2.23
N ARG A 58 -2.78 5.08 -3.19
CA ARG A 58 -2.24 3.71 -3.26
C ARG A 58 -1.36 3.41 -2.04
N LEU A 59 -0.53 4.37 -1.61
CA LEU A 59 0.31 4.24 -0.42
C LEU A 59 -0.54 4.17 0.86
N ALA A 60 -1.55 5.02 1.00
CA ALA A 60 -2.45 4.96 2.14
C ALA A 60 -3.19 3.61 2.23
N ALA A 61 -3.70 3.09 1.09
CA ALA A 61 -4.34 1.78 1.05
C ALA A 61 -3.37 0.64 1.37
N ALA A 62 -2.13 0.72 0.90
CA ALA A 62 -1.10 -0.27 1.22
C ALA A 62 -0.70 -0.21 2.71
N ALA A 63 -0.62 0.99 3.30
CA ALA A 63 -0.35 1.20 4.71
C ALA A 63 -1.47 0.64 5.59
N GLU A 64 -2.74 0.87 5.22
CA GLU A 64 -3.90 0.28 5.90
C GLU A 64 -3.87 -1.24 5.85
N LEU A 65 -3.47 -1.82 4.71
CA LEU A 65 -3.29 -3.26 4.58
C LEU A 65 -2.19 -3.80 5.49
N VAL A 66 -1.04 -3.11 5.56
CA VAL A 66 0.04 -3.47 6.49
C VAL A 66 -0.47 -3.46 7.94
N ASN A 67 -1.25 -2.44 8.33
CA ASN A 67 -1.82 -2.33 9.68
C ASN A 67 -2.81 -3.47 10.01
N ILE A 68 -3.58 -3.96 9.04
CA ILE A 68 -4.46 -5.14 9.22
C ILE A 68 -3.64 -6.37 9.57
N PHE A 69 -2.58 -6.66 8.79
CA PHE A 69 -1.70 -7.80 9.06
C PHE A 69 -0.91 -7.63 10.35
N GLU A 70 -0.48 -6.41 10.67
CA GLU A 70 0.20 -6.12 11.94
C GLU A 70 -0.72 -6.34 13.15
N SER A 71 -1.98 -5.89 13.08
CA SER A 71 -2.97 -6.07 14.14
C SER A 71 -3.30 -7.55 14.40
N ALA A 72 -3.16 -8.40 13.37
CA ALA A 72 -3.26 -9.85 13.48
C ALA A 72 -1.93 -10.54 13.88
N ASN A 73 -0.87 -9.78 14.14
CA ASN A 73 0.49 -10.26 14.40
C ASN A 73 1.04 -11.16 13.26
N GLN A 74 0.69 -10.83 12.03
CA GLN A 74 1.00 -11.55 10.79
C GLN A 74 1.69 -10.63 9.75
N SER A 75 2.29 -9.52 10.18
CA SER A 75 2.94 -8.53 9.28
C SER A 75 3.94 -9.15 8.29
N ALA A 76 4.66 -10.19 8.70
CA ALA A 76 5.59 -10.93 7.84
C ALA A 76 4.93 -11.65 6.65
N LEU A 77 3.61 -11.90 6.70
CA LEU A 77 2.84 -12.56 5.63
C LEU A 77 2.27 -11.58 4.61
N ALA A 78 2.14 -10.29 4.95
CA ALA A 78 1.61 -9.26 4.06
C ALA A 78 2.33 -9.20 2.70
N PRO A 79 3.67 -9.30 2.61
CA PRO A 79 4.36 -9.25 1.31
C PRO A 79 4.11 -10.49 0.46
N ALA A 80 3.93 -11.66 1.08
CA ALA A 80 3.65 -12.90 0.37
C ALA A 80 2.21 -12.88 -0.16
N TRP A 81 1.25 -12.54 0.70
CA TRP A 81 -0.16 -12.40 0.34
C TRP A 81 -0.36 -11.38 -0.79
N LEU A 82 0.32 -10.23 -0.74
CA LEU A 82 0.21 -9.22 -1.79
C LEU A 82 0.68 -9.70 -3.17
N ARG A 83 1.60 -10.64 -3.21
CA ARG A 83 2.17 -11.23 -4.43
C ARG A 83 1.47 -12.51 -4.86
N GLU A 84 0.64 -13.09 -3.99
CA GLU A 84 -0.05 -14.34 -4.28
C GLU A 84 -1.02 -14.14 -5.45
N MET A 85 -1.00 -15.11 -6.36
CA MET A 85 -1.91 -15.17 -7.49
C MET A 85 -2.92 -16.28 -7.19
N ASP A 86 -4.20 -15.92 -7.16
CA ASP A 86 -5.25 -16.92 -7.05
C ASP A 86 -5.48 -17.63 -8.42
N PRO A 87 -6.25 -18.73 -8.46
CA PRO A 87 -6.55 -19.43 -9.71
C PRO A 87 -7.29 -18.59 -10.77
N THR A 88 -7.96 -17.51 -10.38
CA THR A 88 -8.64 -16.59 -11.31
C THR A 88 -7.70 -15.53 -11.90
N GLY A 89 -6.44 -15.50 -11.48
CA GLY A 89 -5.42 -14.54 -11.93
C GLY A 89 -5.46 -13.19 -11.19
N TYR A 90 -6.21 -13.12 -10.10
CA TYR A 90 -6.22 -12.00 -9.16
C TYR A 90 -4.91 -11.97 -8.37
N VAL A 91 -4.26 -10.81 -8.39
CA VAL A 91 -3.06 -10.52 -7.61
C VAL A 91 -3.31 -9.23 -6.83
N PRO A 92 -3.37 -9.26 -5.48
CA PRO A 92 -3.68 -8.09 -4.65
C PRO A 92 -2.86 -6.83 -4.99
N ALA A 93 -1.53 -6.97 -5.11
CA ALA A 93 -0.65 -5.85 -5.44
C ALA A 93 -0.97 -5.25 -6.81
N ARG A 94 -1.37 -6.08 -7.78
CA ARG A 94 -1.75 -5.62 -9.12
C ARG A 94 -3.06 -4.84 -9.07
N VAL A 95 -4.01 -5.25 -8.24
CA VAL A 95 -5.26 -4.52 -8.04
C VAL A 95 -4.99 -3.14 -7.44
N LEU A 96 -4.16 -3.03 -6.40
CA LEU A 96 -3.75 -1.73 -5.85
C LEU A 96 -3.11 -0.83 -6.92
N ARG A 97 -2.21 -1.39 -7.73
CA ARG A 97 -1.52 -0.65 -8.79
C ARG A 97 -2.50 -0.12 -9.84
N ILE A 98 -3.38 -0.96 -10.37
CA ILE A 98 -4.18 -0.65 -11.57
C ILE A 98 -5.48 0.09 -11.23
N SER A 99 -6.11 -0.19 -10.08
CA SER A 99 -7.38 0.43 -9.67
C SER A 99 -7.32 1.94 -9.46
N SER A 100 -6.13 2.56 -9.58
CA SER A 100 -5.90 3.95 -9.15
C SER A 100 -6.35 4.19 -7.70
N ALA A 101 -6.31 3.13 -6.88
CA ALA A 101 -6.86 3.08 -5.54
C ALA A 101 -8.32 3.57 -5.47
N ASP A 102 -9.16 3.22 -6.45
CA ASP A 102 -10.60 3.51 -6.39
C ASP A 102 -11.20 2.91 -5.11
N ALA A 103 -12.21 3.59 -4.56
CA ALA A 103 -12.70 3.29 -3.22
C ALA A 103 -13.34 1.89 -3.12
N ILE A 104 -13.92 1.38 -4.22
CA ILE A 104 -14.60 0.08 -4.23
C ILE A 104 -13.55 -1.04 -4.21
N SER A 105 -12.55 -0.95 -5.10
CA SER A 105 -11.47 -1.94 -5.18
C SER A 105 -10.61 -1.94 -3.91
N VAL A 106 -10.31 -0.76 -3.35
CA VAL A 106 -9.57 -0.66 -2.08
C VAL A 106 -10.37 -1.28 -0.93
N LYS A 107 -11.65 -0.93 -0.79
CA LYS A 107 -12.51 -1.50 0.26
C LYS A 107 -12.58 -3.02 0.17
N ALA A 108 -12.85 -3.56 -1.03
CA ALA A 108 -12.93 -5.00 -1.24
C ALA A 108 -11.61 -5.72 -0.91
N LEU A 109 -10.47 -5.08 -1.22
CA LEU A 109 -9.16 -5.62 -0.91
C LEU A 109 -8.88 -5.64 0.61
N LEU A 110 -9.22 -4.57 1.31
CA LEU A 110 -9.06 -4.48 2.77
C LEU A 110 -9.95 -5.53 3.46
N GLU A 111 -11.21 -5.66 3.04
CA GLU A 111 -12.12 -6.69 3.56
C GLU A 111 -11.57 -8.10 3.31
N ALA A 112 -10.94 -8.35 2.15
CA ALA A 112 -10.30 -9.63 1.85
C ALA A 112 -9.08 -9.90 2.76
N ALA A 113 -8.28 -8.89 3.06
CA ALA A 113 -7.16 -8.99 4.00
C ALA A 113 -7.64 -9.28 5.43
N GLU A 114 -8.70 -8.60 5.89
CA GLU A 114 -9.32 -8.86 7.20
C GLU A 114 -9.81 -10.31 7.31
N ILE A 115 -10.55 -10.80 6.30
CA ILE A 115 -11.04 -12.18 6.30
C ILE A 115 -9.88 -13.18 6.29
N TRP A 116 -8.84 -12.92 5.49
CA TRP A 116 -7.69 -13.79 5.38
C TRP A 116 -6.93 -13.91 6.71
N THR A 117 -6.70 -12.78 7.39
CA THR A 117 -5.99 -12.76 8.69
C THR A 117 -6.78 -13.41 9.83
N LEU A 118 -8.11 -13.41 9.73
CA LEU A 118 -9.01 -14.11 10.67
C LEU A 118 -9.10 -15.62 10.41
N THR A 119 -8.72 -16.09 9.22
CA THR A 119 -8.78 -17.49 8.86
C THR A 119 -7.47 -18.17 9.25
N PRO A 120 -7.46 -19.23 10.08
CA PRO A 120 -6.24 -19.96 10.35
C PRO A 120 -5.73 -20.58 9.04
N ALA A 121 -4.48 -20.26 8.68
CA ALA A 121 -3.79 -20.92 7.58
C ALA A 121 -3.66 -22.43 7.91
N GLY A 122 -4.63 -23.23 7.47
CA GLY A 122 -4.68 -24.67 7.70
C GLY A 122 -6.07 -25.18 8.08
N ALA A 123 -6.96 -25.30 7.10
CA ALA A 123 -8.05 -26.27 7.09
C ALA A 123 -7.98 -27.06 5.77
#